data_AF-A0A7J4KYI4-F1
#
_entry.id   AF-A0A7J4KYI4-F1
#
_cell.length_a   1.000
_cell.length_b   1.000
_cell.length_c   1.000
_cell.angle_alpha   90.00
_cell.angle_beta   90.00
_cell.angle_gamma   90.00
#
_symmetry.space_group_name_H-M   'P 1'
#
loop_
_entity.id
_entity.type
_entity.pdbx_description
1 polymer ?
#
loop_
_entity_poly.entity_id
_entity_poly.type
_entity_poly.pdbx_seq_one_letter_code
_entity_poly.pdbx_strand_id
1 'polypeptide(L)' 'MRRDVAVIILYDNKKRILLQHRGKNSPRLPGYWAFFGGGIEKGETPEQAVRRECKEELNYIL' A
#
# COMPACT_ATOMS: atom_id res chain seq x y z
N MET A 1 3.45 19.60 -4.67
CA MET A 1 3.90 19.11 -3.34
C MET A 1 4.40 17.68 -3.51
N ARG A 2 5.68 17.44 -3.25
CA ARG A 2 6.27 16.09 -3.29
C ARG A 2 5.81 15.33 -2.05
N ARG A 3 5.32 14.11 -2.22
CA ARG A 3 4.95 13.21 -1.12
C ARG A 3 5.72 11.93 -1.30
N ASP A 4 6.56 11.58 -0.34
CA ASP A 4 7.25 10.31 -0.34
C ASP A 4 6.25 9.20 0.06
N VAL A 5 6.38 8.06 -0.60
CA VAL A 5 5.46 6.94 -0.49
C VAL A 5 6.27 5.67 -0.29
N ALA A 6 5.75 4.77 0.53
CA ALA A 6 6.31 3.45 0.74
C ALA A 6 5.26 2.42 0.30
N VAL A 7 5.72 1.40 -0.44
CA VAL A 7 4.87 0.41 -1.12
C VAL A 7 5.41 -0.98 -0.83
N ILE A 8 4.52 -1.95 -0.66
CA ILE A 8 4.90 -3.36 -0.50
C ILE A 8 4.44 -4.21 -1.68
N ILE A 9 5.26 -5.20 -2.05
CA ILE A 9 4.92 -6.24 -3.02
C ILE A 9 4.82 -7.56 -2.27
N LEU A 10 3.60 -7.99 -2.01
CA LEU A 10 3.32 -9.30 -1.44
C LEU A 10 3.18 -10.33 -2.56
N TYR A 11 3.86 -11.46 -2.43
CA TYR A 11 3.78 -12.55 -3.39
C TYR A 11 3.80 -13.91 -2.70
N ASP A 12 3.16 -14.90 -3.32
CA ASP A 12 3.12 -16.27 -2.81
C ASP A 12 4.28 -17.13 -3.34
N ASN A 13 4.34 -18.40 -2.90
CA ASN A 13 5.34 -19.36 -3.37
C ASN A 13 5.28 -19.63 -4.90
N LYS A 14 4.16 -19.30 -5.57
CA LYS A 14 3.99 -19.37 -7.02
C LYS A 14 4.34 -18.07 -7.74
N LYS A 15 4.91 -17.08 -7.05
CA LYS A 15 5.28 -15.76 -7.58
C LYS A 15 4.09 -14.95 -8.10
N ARG A 16 2.87 -15.23 -7.62
CA ARG A 16 1.69 -14.39 -7.90
C ARG A 16 1.71 -13.20 -6.97
N ILE A 17 1.46 -12.01 -7.51
CA ILE A 17 1.48 -10.75 -6.76
C ILE A 17 0.07 -10.41 -6.29
N LEU A 18 -0.06 -10.03 -5.01
CA LEU A 18 -1.29 -9.49 -4.48
C LEU A 18 -1.40 -7.99 -4.83
N LEU A 19 -2.50 -7.61 -5.48
CA LEU A 19 -2.84 -6.24 -5.84
C LEU A 19 -4.19 -5.85 -5.25
N GLN A 20 -4.39 -4.57 -4.95
CA GLN A 20 -5.70 -4.03 -4.59
C GLN A 20 -6.38 -3.44 -5.82
N HIS A 21 -7.68 -3.71 -5.99
CA HIS A 21 -8.49 -3.00 -6.96
C HIS A 21 -9.14 -1.78 -6.30
N ARG A 22 -8.81 -0.59 -6.79
CA ARG A 22 -9.28 0.66 -6.18
C ARG A 22 -10.78 0.84 -6.44
N GLY A 23 -11.55 1.02 -5.37
CA GLY A 23 -12.99 1.24 -5.46
C GLY A 23 -13.35 2.49 -6.26
N LYS A 24 -14.58 2.55 -6.78
CA LYS A 24 -15.07 3.67 -7.61
C LYS A 24 -14.96 5.04 -6.94
N ASN A 25 -15.05 5.08 -5.61
CA ASN A 25 -14.98 6.31 -4.82
C ASN A 25 -13.54 6.66 -4.37
N SER A 26 -12.52 5.97 -4.88
CA SER A 26 -11.13 6.29 -4.54
C SER A 26 -10.75 7.68 -5.06
N PRO A 27 -10.12 8.53 -4.22
CA PRO A 27 -9.78 9.91 -4.62
C PRO A 27 -8.67 9.97 -5.69
N ARG A 28 -7.97 8.86 -5.91
CA ARG A 28 -6.93 8.72 -6.93
C ARG A 28 -7.13 7.41 -7.68
N LEU A 29 -7.03 7.48 -9.01
CA LEU A 29 -7.06 6.34 -9.93
C LEU A 29 -8.16 5.31 -9.61
N PRO A 30 -9.45 5.71 -9.53
CA PRO A 30 -10.54 4.77 -9.28
C PRO A 30 -10.63 3.72 -10.40
N GLY A 31 -10.85 2.46 -10.03
CA GLY A 31 -10.92 1.34 -10.97
C GLY A 31 -9.57 0.81 -11.48
N TYR A 32 -8.45 1.31 -10.96
CA TYR A 32 -7.13 0.79 -11.28
C TYR A 32 -6.69 -0.26 -10.26
N TRP A 33 -5.87 -1.20 -10.71
CA TRP A 33 -5.08 -2.07 -9.83
C TRP A 33 -3.86 -1.32 -9.30
N ALA A 34 -3.57 -1.50 -8.02
CA ALA A 34 -2.43 -0.87 -7.35
C ALA A 34 -1.79 -1.82 -6.34
N PHE A 35 -0.58 -1.46 -5.90
CA PHE A 35 0.06 -2.07 -4.75
C PHE A 35 -0.43 -1.43 -3.45
N PHE A 36 -0.28 -2.16 -2.35
CA PHE A 36 -0.57 -1.70 -0.99
C PHE A 36 0.52 -0.78 -0.49
N GLY A 37 0.13 0.16 0.36
CA GLY A 37 1.00 1.17 0.93
C GLY A 37 0.46 2.58 0.72
N GLY A 38 1.25 3.56 1.14
CA GLY A 38 0.74 4.91 1.26
C GLY A 38 1.82 5.94 1.48
N GLY A 39 1.38 7.13 1.84
CA GLY A 39 2.27 8.26 2.08
C GLY A 39 2.98 8.10 3.40
N ILE A 40 4.29 8.37 3.40
CA ILE A 40 5.11 8.39 4.62
C ILE A 40 4.69 9.63 5.43
N GLU A 41 4.32 9.43 6.69
CA GLU A 41 3.97 10.51 7.61
C GLU A 41 5.22 11.12 8.26
N LYS A 42 5.06 12.30 8.88
CA LYS A 42 6.18 13.03 9.48
C LYS A 42 6.78 12.21 10.62
N GLY A 43 8.04 11.81 10.47
CA GLY A 43 8.78 11.04 11.46
C GLY A 43 8.73 9.53 11.25
N GLU A 44 8.01 9.04 10.23
CA GLU A 44 8.05 7.63 9.85
C GLU A 44 9.27 7.31 8.98
N THR A 45 9.88 6.14 9.19
CA THR A 45 10.70 5.50 8.14
C THR A 45 9.79 4.86 7.08
N PRO A 46 10.30 4.61 5.86
CA PRO A 46 9.53 3.88 4.85
C PRO A 46 8.95 2.55 5.36
N GLU A 47 9.72 1.79 6.14
CA GLU A 47 9.31 0.51 6.74
C GLU A 47 8.17 0.67 7.75
N GLN A 48 8.21 1.73 8.57
CA GLN A 48 7.13 2.03 9.51
C GLN A 48 5.84 2.37 8.76
N ALA A 49 5.94 3.19 7.72
CA ALA A 49 4.80 3.56 6.89
C ALA A 49 4.15 2.32 6.24
N VAL A 50 4.91 1.43 5.60
CA VAL A 50 4.30 0.21 5.00
C VAL A 50 3.72 -0.74 6.04
N ARG A 51 4.32 -0.85 7.24
CA ARG A 51 3.75 -1.66 8.34
C ARG A 51 2.40 -1.13 8.78
N ARG A 52 2.25 0.19 8.96
CA ARG A 52 0.99 0.84 9.30
C ARG A 52 -0.06 0.65 8.21
N GLU A 53 0.27 0.98 6.96
CA GLU A 53 -0.66 0.90 5.82
C GLU A 53 -1.13 -0.55 5.57
N CYS A 54 -0.23 -1.55 5.69
CA CYS A 54 -0.63 -2.96 5.58
C CYS A 54 -1.62 -3.37 6.67
N LYS A 55 -1.44 -2.87 7.89
CA LYS A 55 -2.38 -3.16 8.98
C LYS A 55 -3.73 -2.49 8.73
N GLU A 56 -3.75 -1.27 8.20
CA GLU A 56 -4.98 -0.51 7.91
C GLU A 56 -5.77 -1.09 6.73
N GLU A 57 -5.11 -1.40 5.61
CA GLU A 57 -5.79 -1.83 4.37
C GLU A 57 -6.06 -3.34 4.33
N LEU A 58 -5.16 -4.16 4.90
CA LEU A 58 -5.21 -5.63 4.82
C LEU A 58 -5.45 -6.33 6.15
N ASN A 59 -5.42 -5.60 7.27
CA ASN A 59 -5.36 -6.19 8.62
C ASN A 59 -4.18 -7.17 8.80
N TYR A 60 -3.12 -7.02 8.00
CA TYR A 60 -1.96 -7.89 7.96
C TYR A 60 -0.79 -7.30 8.76
N ILE A 61 -0.07 -8.13 9.53
CA ILE A 61 1.09 -7.72 10.34
C ILE A 61 2.36 -8.26 9.66
N LEU A 62 3.24 -7.34 9.27
CA LEU A 62 4.57 -7.61 8.70
C LEU A 62 5.66 -7.81 9.77
#